data_AF-A0A5K7YGB7-F1
#
_entry.id   AF-A0A5K7YGB7-F1
#
_cell.length_a   1.000
_cell.length_b   1.000
_cell.length_c   1.000
_cell.angle_alpha   90.00
_cell.angle_beta   90.00
_cell.angle_gamma   90.00
#
_symmetry.space_group_name_H-M   'P 1'
#
loop_
_entity.id
_entity.type
_entity.pdbx_description
1 polymer ?
#
loop_
_entity_poly.entity_id
_entity_poly.type
_entity_poly.pdbx_seq_one_letter_code
_entity_poly.pdbx_strand_id
1 'polypeptide(L)'
;MEPDRCASAWLIKRFVDIEAQFKFFPDGSLVPEGIPFDTPDATLCRTHHLSTFEIIVQKYRIDDPGIDKLAQAIHSIEIDYWGGERSDLALEIEQALRNIIVQSENNHQCLEKCFQFLDQLLIRIKE
;
A
#
# COMPACT_ATOMS: atom_id res chain seq x y z
N MET A 1 7.53 -8.37 -1.54
CA MET A 1 6.46 -7.37 -1.37
C MET A 1 6.62 -6.74 0.01
N GLU A 2 6.24 -5.47 0.15
CA GLU A 2 6.23 -4.74 1.42
C GLU A 2 4.80 -4.25 1.72
N PRO A 3 4.42 -4.02 2.99
CA PRO A 3 3.10 -3.50 3.35
C PRO A 3 2.70 -2.25 2.56
N ASP A 4 3.59 -1.24 2.45
CA ASP A 4 3.34 -0.02 1.67
C ASP A 4 2.97 -0.32 0.22
N ARG A 5 3.74 -1.19 -0.44
CA ARG A 5 3.52 -1.55 -1.85
C ARG A 5 2.18 -2.24 -2.07
N CYS A 6 1.80 -3.15 -1.17
CA CYS A 6 0.52 -3.85 -1.21
C CYS A 6 -0.64 -2.87 -1.03
N ALA A 7 -0.57 -2.00 -0.02
CA ALA A 7 -1.59 -1.00 0.25
C ALA A 7 -1.71 0.02 -0.88
N SER A 8 -0.58 0.48 -1.42
CA SER A 8 -0.51 1.41 -2.56
C SER A 8 -1.13 0.83 -3.83
N ALA A 9 -0.86 -0.44 -4.14
CA ALA A 9 -1.48 -1.12 -5.28
C ALA A 9 -3.01 -1.22 -5.10
N TRP A 10 -3.47 -1.50 -3.88
CA TRP A 10 -4.90 -1.55 -3.58
C TRP A 10 -5.56 -0.17 -3.77
N LEU A 11 -4.92 0.87 -3.23
CA LEU A 11 -5.39 2.25 -3.35
C LEU A 11 -5.50 2.68 -4.82
N ILE A 12 -4.47 2.38 -5.63
CA ILE A 12 -4.50 2.63 -7.07
C ILE A 12 -5.71 1.94 -7.70
N LYS A 13 -5.88 0.63 -7.45
CA LYS A 13 -6.94 -0.16 -8.07
C LYS A 13 -8.35 0.27 -7.66
N ARG A 14 -8.54 0.84 -6.47
CA ARG A 14 -9.87 1.18 -5.93
C ARG A 14 -10.24 2.65 -6.11
N PHE A 15 -9.26 3.55 -6.04
CA PHE A 15 -9.50 5.00 -5.96
C PHE A 15 -8.89 5.80 -7.11
N VAL A 16 -7.93 5.24 -7.86
CA VAL A 16 -7.27 5.94 -8.97
C VAL A 16 -7.72 5.41 -10.32
N ASP A 17 -7.60 4.10 -10.53
CA ASP A 17 -7.92 3.44 -11.79
C ASP A 17 -8.39 2.00 -11.55
N ILE A 18 -9.69 1.76 -11.77
CA ILE A 18 -10.33 0.44 -11.61
C ILE A 18 -9.85 -0.58 -12.65
N GLU A 19 -9.28 -0.15 -13.76
CA GLU A 19 -8.76 -1.01 -14.82
C GLU A 19 -7.25 -1.30 -14.64
N ALA A 20 -6.59 -0.65 -13.67
CA ALA A 20 -5.16 -0.81 -13.43
C ALA A 20 -4.72 -2.28 -13.34
N GLN A 21 -3.61 -2.60 -14.01
CA GLN A 21 -2.96 -3.92 -13.98
C GLN A 21 -1.56 -3.79 -13.40
N PHE A 22 -1.16 -4.75 -12.57
CA PHE A 22 0.13 -4.76 -11.90
C PHE A 22 1.04 -5.80 -12.57
N LYS A 23 2.20 -5.37 -13.03
CA LYS A 23 3.26 -6.23 -13.57
C LYS A 23 4.47 -6.16 -12.65
N PHE A 24 5.13 -7.30 -12.45
CA PHE A 24 6.31 -7.41 -11.59
C PHE A 24 7.52 -7.77 -12.43
N PHE A 25 8.62 -7.05 -12.21
CA PHE A 25 9.89 -7.28 -12.87
C PHE A 25 10.95 -7.59 -11.80
N PRO A 26 11.98 -8.38 -12.13
CA PRO A 26 13.14 -8.54 -11.25
C PRO A 26 13.84 -7.21 -10.96
N ASP A 27 14.44 -7.08 -9.78
CA ASP A 27 15.16 -5.88 -9.38
C ASP A 27 16.24 -5.49 -10.41
N GLY A 28 16.35 -4.18 -10.67
CA GLY A 28 17.28 -3.63 -11.66
C GLY A 28 16.86 -3.80 -13.13
N SER A 29 15.69 -4.40 -13.40
CA SER A 29 15.14 -4.48 -14.75
C SER A 29 14.60 -3.12 -15.20
N LEU A 30 14.78 -2.78 -16.48
CA LEU A 30 14.06 -1.66 -17.09
C LEU A 30 12.57 -1.98 -17.13
N VAL A 31 11.73 -1.02 -16.74
CA VAL A 31 10.28 -1.10 -16.87
C VAL A 31 9.90 -0.62 -18.26
N PRO A 32 9.51 -1.50 -19.20
CA PRO A 32 9.31 -1.12 -20.60
C PRO A 32 7.99 -0.35 -20.81
N GLU A 33 7.01 -0.57 -19.95
CA GLU A 33 5.64 -0.05 -20.08
C GLU A 33 5.00 0.15 -18.70
N GLY A 34 4.13 1.16 -18.60
CA GLY A 34 3.36 1.46 -17.41
C GLY A 34 3.94 2.60 -16.58
N ILE A 35 3.31 2.86 -15.43
CA ILE A 35 3.74 3.88 -14.47
C ILE A 35 4.40 3.15 -13.30
N PRO A 36 5.72 3.28 -13.09
CA PRO A 36 6.37 2.68 -11.95
C PRO A 36 5.93 3.38 -10.66
N PHE A 37 5.75 2.60 -9.60
CA PHE A 37 5.55 3.07 -8.23
C PHE A 37 6.34 2.17 -7.28
N ASP A 38 6.71 2.71 -6.12
CA ASP A 38 7.48 2.02 -5.09
C ASP A 38 8.73 1.28 -5.62
N THR A 39 9.40 1.89 -6.60
CA THR A 39 10.62 1.38 -7.23
C THR A 39 11.65 2.51 -7.32
N PRO A 40 12.95 2.18 -7.44
CA PRO A 40 13.97 3.17 -7.76
C PRO A 40 13.54 3.97 -9.00
N ASP A 41 13.71 5.29 -8.96
CA ASP A 41 13.34 6.25 -10.02
C ASP A 41 11.83 6.49 -10.25
N ALA A 42 10.94 5.83 -9.50
CA ALA A 42 9.51 6.11 -9.59
C ALA A 42 9.16 7.48 -8.97
N THR A 43 8.29 8.24 -9.64
CA THR A 43 7.71 9.49 -9.08
C THR A 43 6.73 9.23 -7.94
N LEU A 44 6.16 8.03 -7.89
CA LEU A 44 5.28 7.54 -6.84
C LEU A 44 6.09 6.59 -5.94
N CYS A 45 6.98 7.13 -5.12
CA CYS A 45 7.90 6.32 -4.32
C CYS A 45 8.08 6.95 -2.94
N ARG A 46 8.16 6.09 -1.92
CA ARG A 46 8.37 6.46 -0.52
C ARG A 46 9.55 7.42 -0.37
N THR A 47 9.38 8.41 0.49
CA THR A 47 10.41 9.36 0.91
C THR A 47 10.75 9.17 2.39
N HIS A 48 11.65 9.98 2.93
CA HIS A 48 11.96 9.97 4.37
C HIS A 48 10.80 10.39 5.27
N HIS A 49 9.75 11.03 4.72
CA HIS A 49 8.66 11.61 5.50
C HIS A 49 7.28 11.09 5.10
N LEU A 50 7.16 10.43 3.95
CA LEU A 50 5.87 9.97 3.43
C LEU A 50 6.05 8.60 2.82
N SER A 51 5.14 7.69 3.17
CA SER A 51 4.95 6.42 2.49
C SER A 51 4.53 6.63 1.02
N THR A 52 4.74 5.62 0.19
CA THR A 52 4.20 5.61 -1.18
C THR A 52 2.68 5.77 -1.17
N PHE A 53 2.00 5.17 -0.20
CA PHE A 53 0.55 5.30 -0.02
C PHE A 53 0.13 6.77 0.13
N GLU A 54 0.77 7.50 1.05
CA GLU A 54 0.47 8.92 1.28
C GLU A 54 0.75 9.79 0.04
N ILE A 55 1.83 9.50 -0.68
CA ILE A 55 2.18 10.22 -1.91
C ILE A 55 1.10 10.04 -2.97
N ILE A 56 0.53 8.83 -3.09
CA ILE A 56 -0.59 8.55 -4.00
C ILE A 56 -1.85 9.30 -3.55
N VAL A 57 -2.20 9.26 -2.25
CA VAL A 57 -3.34 10.01 -1.69
C VAL A 57 -3.24 11.49 -2.04
N GLN A 58 -2.06 12.11 -1.80
CA GLN A 58 -1.83 13.52 -2.10
C GLN A 58 -1.87 13.83 -3.59
N LYS A 59 -1.20 13.03 -4.42
CA LYS A 59 -1.10 13.27 -5.87
C LYS A 59 -2.47 13.23 -6.54
N TYR A 60 -3.32 12.28 -6.14
CA TYR A 60 -4.65 12.08 -6.74
C TYR A 60 -5.78 12.75 -5.96
N ARG A 61 -5.47 13.47 -4.87
CA ARG A 61 -6.43 14.22 -4.03
C ARG A 61 -7.59 13.33 -3.57
N ILE A 62 -7.25 12.15 -3.07
CA ILE A 62 -8.23 11.20 -2.54
C ILE A 62 -8.73 11.76 -1.21
N ASP A 63 -10.00 12.14 -1.16
CA ASP A 63 -10.67 12.71 0.01
C ASP A 63 -11.67 11.69 0.56
N ASP A 64 -11.19 10.83 1.46
CA ASP A 64 -11.98 9.76 2.06
C ASP A 64 -11.51 9.48 3.51
N PRO A 65 -12.38 9.64 4.52
CA PRO A 65 -11.98 9.49 5.92
C PRO A 65 -11.46 8.09 6.28
N GLY A 66 -11.87 7.05 5.56
CA GLY A 66 -11.35 5.71 5.75
C GLY A 66 -9.93 5.58 5.19
N ILE A 67 -9.66 6.22 4.05
CA ILE A 67 -8.32 6.30 3.47
C ILE A 67 -7.38 7.12 4.36
N ASP A 68 -7.85 8.20 5.01
CA ASP A 68 -7.03 8.97 5.94
C ASP A 68 -6.55 8.11 7.13
N LYS A 69 -7.45 7.29 7.70
CA LYS A 69 -7.10 6.33 8.76
C LYS A 69 -6.08 5.30 8.28
N LEU A 70 -6.25 4.79 7.06
CA LEU A 70 -5.29 3.85 6.46
C LEU A 70 -3.93 4.52 6.20
N ALA A 71 -3.92 5.77 5.71
CA ALA A 71 -2.70 6.52 5.45
C ALA A 71 -1.87 6.70 6.73
N GLN A 72 -2.52 7.09 7.83
CA GLN A 72 -1.87 7.20 9.14
C GLN A 72 -1.31 5.86 9.62
N ALA A 73 -2.06 4.78 9.45
CA ALA A 73 -1.62 3.46 9.87
C ALA A 73 -0.42 2.95 9.04
N ILE A 74 -0.46 3.11 7.71
CA ILE A 74 0.65 2.74 6.82
C ILE A 74 1.89 3.61 7.11
N HIS A 75 1.72 4.91 7.38
CA HIS A 75 2.82 5.78 7.81
C HIS A 75 3.53 5.25 9.06
N SER A 76 2.76 4.84 10.08
CA SER A 76 3.31 4.24 11.30
C SER A 76 4.04 2.90 11.05
N ILE A 77 3.69 2.17 9.99
CA ILE A 77 4.35 0.90 9.63
C ILE A 77 5.67 1.16 8.88
N GLU A 78 5.71 2.17 8.01
CA GLU A 78 6.74 2.30 6.98
C GLU A 78 7.71 3.46 7.19
N ILE A 79 7.32 4.47 7.99
CA ILE A 79 8.11 5.67 8.28
C ILE A 79 8.44 5.72 9.78
N ASP A 80 7.42 5.65 10.63
CA ASP A 80 7.54 5.84 12.08
C ASP A 80 7.67 4.52 12.87
N TYR A 81 8.27 3.49 12.28
CA TYR A 81 8.31 2.15 12.91
C TYR A 81 8.94 2.14 14.31
N TRP A 82 9.92 3.02 14.56
CA TRP A 82 10.59 3.19 15.86
C TRP A 82 10.02 4.35 16.70
N GLY A 83 8.99 5.02 16.22
CA GLY A 83 8.35 6.14 16.87
C GLY A 83 7.24 5.67 17.81
N GLY A 84 7.39 5.97 19.10
CA GLY A 84 6.30 6.01 20.09
C GLY A 84 5.34 4.81 20.13
N GLU A 85 4.13 5.07 20.62
CA GLU A 85 3.03 4.10 20.69
C GLU A 85 2.32 4.03 19.33
N ARG A 86 2.10 2.81 18.83
CA ARG A 86 1.43 2.56 17.55
C ARG A 86 0.00 2.11 17.80
N SER A 87 -0.93 2.59 16.97
CA SER A 87 -2.36 2.26 17.13
C SER A 87 -2.63 0.78 16.88
N ASP A 88 -3.67 0.24 17.53
CA ASP A 88 -4.13 -1.15 17.31
C ASP A 88 -4.42 -1.43 15.83
N LEU A 89 -4.95 -0.44 15.11
CA LEU A 89 -5.21 -0.53 13.68
C LEU A 89 -3.90 -0.72 12.87
N ALA A 90 -2.85 0.04 13.20
CA ALA A 90 -1.56 -0.10 12.53
C ALA A 90 -0.92 -1.47 12.79
N LEU A 91 -1.04 -1.98 14.02
CA LEU A 91 -0.55 -3.31 14.39
C LEU A 91 -1.33 -4.43 13.67
N GLU A 92 -2.66 -4.31 13.61
CA GLU A 92 -3.52 -5.27 12.89
C GLU A 92 -3.18 -5.32 11.40
N ILE A 93 -3.09 -4.15 10.75
CA ILE A 93 -2.75 -4.03 9.33
C ILE A 93 -1.36 -4.62 9.07
N GLU A 94 -0.37 -4.25 9.87
CA GLU A 94 0.99 -4.77 9.70
C GLU A 94 1.02 -6.29 9.80
N GLN A 95 0.43 -6.84 10.86
CA GLN A 95 0.43 -8.27 11.10
C GLN A 95 -0.28 -9.01 9.96
N ALA A 96 -1.43 -8.52 9.51
CA ALA A 96 -2.18 -9.11 8.41
C ALA A 96 -1.41 -9.05 7.09
N LEU A 97 -0.90 -7.88 6.71
CA LEU A 97 -0.19 -7.71 5.43
C LEU A 97 1.11 -8.51 5.41
N ARG A 98 1.90 -8.50 6.50
CA ARG A 98 3.13 -9.31 6.59
C ARG A 98 2.82 -10.81 6.51
N ASN A 99 1.76 -11.29 7.16
CA ASN A 99 1.35 -12.69 7.07
C ASN A 99 0.93 -13.06 5.65
N ILE A 100 0.13 -12.22 4.98
CA ILE A 100 -0.28 -12.45 3.59
C ILE A 100 0.95 -12.51 2.68
N ILE A 101 1.90 -11.59 2.84
CA ILE A 101 3.14 -11.54 2.05
C ILE A 101 3.93 -12.84 2.20
N VAL A 102 4.12 -13.33 3.43
CA VAL A 102 4.89 -14.56 3.69
C VAL A 102 4.17 -15.81 3.18
N GLN A 103 2.83 -15.84 3.23
CA GLN A 103 2.03 -17.00 2.85
C GLN A 103 1.62 -17.02 1.37
N SER A 104 2.07 -16.05 0.58
CA SER A 104 1.72 -15.97 -0.84
C SER A 104 2.79 -16.61 -1.71
N GLU A 105 2.36 -17.42 -2.68
CA GLU A 105 3.25 -18.13 -3.59
C GLU A 105 3.92 -17.19 -4.60
N ASN A 106 3.25 -16.08 -4.93
CA ASN A 106 3.75 -15.08 -5.86
C ASN A 106 3.10 -13.70 -5.58
N ASN A 107 3.63 -12.66 -6.23
CA ASN A 107 3.19 -11.28 -6.01
C ASN A 107 1.74 -11.03 -6.44
N HIS A 108 1.23 -11.72 -7.47
CA HIS A 108 -0.17 -11.56 -7.89
C HIS A 108 -1.13 -12.11 -6.84
N GLN A 109 -0.86 -13.30 -6.31
CA GLN A 109 -1.66 -13.88 -5.22
C GLN A 109 -1.56 -13.02 -3.96
N CYS A 110 -0.38 -12.46 -3.67
CA CYS A 110 -0.20 -11.52 -2.56
C CYS A 110 -1.11 -10.31 -2.70
N LEU A 111 -1.14 -9.66 -3.87
CA LEU A 111 -2.01 -8.51 -4.11
C LEU A 111 -3.49 -8.89 -3.98
N GLU A 112 -3.92 -10.02 -4.53
CA GLU A 112 -5.31 -10.47 -4.42
C GLU A 112 -5.76 -10.61 -2.96
N LYS A 113 -4.97 -11.31 -2.14
CA LYS A 113 -5.26 -11.49 -0.71
C LYS A 113 -5.20 -10.16 0.07
N CYS A 114 -4.22 -9.31 -0.21
CA CYS A 114 -4.13 -7.99 0.40
C CYS A 114 -5.34 -7.12 0.05
N PHE A 115 -5.82 -7.19 -1.20
CA PHE A 115 -6.95 -6.39 -1.65
C PHE A 115 -8.23 -6.82 -0.95
N GLN A 116 -8.47 -8.13 -0.83
CA GLN A 116 -9.61 -8.67 -0.09
C GLN A 116 -9.59 -8.22 1.37
N PHE A 117 -8.43 -8.29 2.03
CA PHE A 117 -8.28 -7.81 3.41
C PHE A 117 -8.58 -6.31 3.54
N LEU A 118 -7.97 -5.47 2.69
CA LEU A 118 -8.13 -4.02 2.74
C LEU A 118 -9.55 -3.57 2.37
N ASP A 119 -10.22 -4.26 1.45
CA ASP A 119 -11.63 -4.00 1.13
C ASP A 119 -12.52 -4.22 2.38
N GLN A 120 -12.35 -5.34 3.09
CA GLN A 120 -13.11 -5.63 4.30
C GLN A 120 -12.76 -4.66 5.45
N LEU A 121 -11.48 -4.35 5.59
CA LEU A 121 -11.00 -3.42 6.59
C LEU A 121 -11.60 -2.03 6.38
N LEU A 122 -11.62 -1.55 5.14
CA LEU A 122 -12.15 -0.22 4.82
C LEU A 122 -13.62 -0.10 5.16
N ILE A 123 -14.42 -1.16 4.90
CA ILE A 123 -15.83 -1.21 5.31
C ILE A 123 -15.94 -1.04 6.83
N ARG A 124 -15.21 -1.87 7.59
CA ARG A 124 -15.27 -1.89 9.07
C ARG A 124 -14.84 -0.57 9.71
N ILE A 125 -13.83 0.12 9.18
CA ILE A 125 -13.32 1.36 9.80
C ILE A 125 -14.11 2.62 9.40
N LYS A 126 -15.04 2.49 8.46
CA LYS A 126 -15.96 3.56 8.04
C LYS A 126 -17.29 3.54 8.80
N GLU A 127 -17.67 2.38 9.34
CA GLU A 127 -18.78 2.23 10.30
C GLU A 127 -18.44 2.92 11.64
#